data_AF-A0A7S1WF55-F1
#
_entry.id   AF-A0A7S1WF55-F1
#
_cell.length_a   1.000
_cell.length_b   1.000
_cell.length_c   1.000
_cell.angle_alpha   90.00
_cell.angle_beta   90.00
_cell.angle_gamma   90.00
#
_symmetry.space_group_name_H-M   'P 1'
#
loop_
_entity.id
_entity.type
_entity.pdbx_description
1 polymer ?
#
loop_
_entity_poly.entity_id
_entity_poly.type
_entity_poly.pdbx_seq_one_letter_code
_entity_poly.pdbx_strand_id
1 'polypeptide(L)'
;RGAPILSAPGSSSLAGVSSRAEGPGGGRKPWVMVEVALAESPTGVRTKREPQEEEPVEQREPVQQRKRLIGFARTPEDHYCWQVAFINEAVSPPWRRCFGGLGTGFVGVRPDAPANEVEGAGEEEPVVPLDATIVIFVNAPAASLQTRGGRTIDGYKDALDRSQRTLEWSAQRSDKNSKRVEAILAHQRHGGRIVVGVRSPTKRNFRLLGEVSQMDILQRASFVLNVGDHVIQERGTRTFHKNITAACLNNGLRGGVALTTARYPVKGMAKWCSACCYEAPKALLHFSRLCEDGVAAFHQPAGWLGKRENKVKMEPESPAPAKRLRAKTSPDEVIVKVEQPQQEVSDYTGVTQELTEEARSEALAAGLVPVKSFVPVRSFVPVKFFMPVKSELPEDPPESMSPETFADDPLAAF
;
A
#
# COMPACT_ATOMS: atom_id res chain seq x y z
N ARG A 1 61.09 1.89 32.82
CA ARG A 1 60.16 0.76 32.52
C ARG A 1 59.01 1.39 31.74
N GLY A 2 59.13 1.62 30.43
CA GLY A 2 59.10 0.60 29.38
C GLY A 2 57.69 0.61 28.77
N ALA A 3 57.40 1.60 27.94
CA ALA A 3 56.13 1.73 27.20
C ALA A 3 56.44 1.58 25.70
N PRO A 4 55.79 0.66 24.96
CA PRO A 4 56.01 0.54 23.54
C PRO A 4 55.12 1.52 22.76
N ILE A 5 55.79 2.30 21.92
CA ILE A 5 55.23 3.12 20.85
C ILE A 5 54.75 2.17 19.75
N LEU A 6 53.43 2.14 19.49
CA LEU A 6 52.87 1.43 18.33
C LEU A 6 52.74 2.40 17.16
N SER A 7 53.53 2.12 16.14
CA SER A 7 53.59 2.79 14.85
C SER A 7 52.35 2.55 14.01
N ALA A 8 51.85 3.61 13.39
CA ALA A 8 50.81 3.57 12.36
C ALA A 8 51.34 3.02 11.02
N PRO A 9 50.58 2.22 10.27
CA PRO A 9 50.91 1.92 8.89
C PRO A 9 50.18 2.86 7.90
N GLY A 10 51.01 3.67 7.23
CA GLY A 10 51.08 3.81 5.77
C GLY A 10 49.79 3.90 4.96
N SER A 11 49.47 5.14 4.56
CA SER A 11 48.60 5.47 3.43
C SER A 11 49.23 5.04 2.10
N SER A 12 48.73 3.97 1.49
CA SER A 12 49.04 3.61 0.10
C SER A 12 48.02 4.20 -0.85
N SER A 13 48.44 5.29 -1.50
CA SER A 13 47.86 5.89 -2.70
C SER A 13 47.93 4.87 -3.86
N LEU A 14 46.77 4.44 -4.35
CA LEU A 14 46.64 3.75 -5.64
C LEU A 14 45.92 4.67 -6.61
N ALA A 15 46.70 5.22 -7.55
CA ALA A 15 46.23 5.90 -8.73
C ALA A 15 45.49 4.90 -9.64
N GLY A 16 44.16 5.02 -9.70
CA GLY A 16 43.32 4.30 -10.64
C GLY A 16 43.37 4.96 -12.02
N VAL A 17 44.04 4.28 -12.95
CA VAL A 17 44.09 4.63 -14.38
C VAL A 17 42.68 4.55 -14.97
N SER A 18 42.19 5.69 -15.45
CA SER A 18 40.93 5.85 -16.16
C SER A 18 41.12 5.44 -17.63
N SER A 19 40.76 4.20 -17.98
CA SER A 19 40.66 3.74 -19.36
C SER A 19 39.22 3.89 -19.85
N ARG A 20 38.99 4.98 -20.60
CA ARG A 20 37.76 5.31 -21.29
C ARG A 20 37.65 4.45 -22.54
N ALA A 21 36.86 3.38 -22.49
CA ALA A 21 36.51 2.58 -23.66
C ALA A 21 35.35 3.24 -24.40
N GLU A 22 35.62 3.77 -25.60
CA GLU A 22 34.61 4.25 -26.53
C GLU A 22 33.84 3.06 -27.12
N GLY A 23 32.54 2.97 -26.81
CA GLY A 23 31.62 2.01 -27.41
C GLY A 23 31.01 2.55 -28.72
N PRO A 24 30.73 1.68 -29.70
CA PRO A 24 30.29 2.10 -31.02
C PRO A 24 28.84 2.64 -31.02
N GLY A 25 28.65 3.75 -31.73
CA GLY A 25 27.39 4.47 -31.84
C GLY A 25 26.25 3.65 -32.45
N GLY A 26 25.23 3.39 -31.63
CA GLY A 26 23.94 2.88 -32.07
C GLY A 26 23.11 3.98 -32.73
N GLY A 27 23.07 3.98 -34.07
CA GLY A 27 22.21 4.85 -34.86
C GLY A 27 20.72 4.65 -34.52
N ARG A 28 20.06 5.73 -34.08
CA ARG A 28 18.60 5.78 -33.92
C ARG A 28 17.95 5.89 -35.29
N LYS A 29 17.12 4.90 -35.66
CA LYS A 29 16.25 4.99 -36.82
C LYS A 29 15.12 6.00 -36.54
N PRO A 30 14.72 6.83 -37.52
CA PRO A 30 13.61 7.75 -37.36
C PRO A 30 12.27 6.99 -37.34
N TRP A 31 11.36 7.44 -36.49
CA TRP A 31 9.97 7.00 -36.46
C TRP A 31 9.22 7.70 -37.59
N VAL A 32 8.59 6.91 -38.46
CA VAL A 32 7.64 7.41 -39.46
C VAL A 32 6.29 7.56 -38.78
N MET A 33 5.78 8.79 -38.69
CA MET A 33 4.40 9.05 -38.28
C MET A 33 3.48 8.84 -39.48
N VAL A 34 2.50 7.96 -39.33
CA VAL A 34 1.40 7.78 -40.28
C VAL A 34 0.23 8.59 -39.74
N GLU A 35 -0.09 9.71 -40.40
CA GLU A 35 -1.34 10.44 -40.18
C GLU A 35 -2.50 9.64 -40.78
N VAL A 36 -3.46 9.29 -39.94
CA VAL A 36 -4.74 8.69 -40.35
C VAL A 36 -5.77 9.81 -40.33
N ALA A 37 -6.18 10.26 -41.51
CA ALA A 37 -7.28 11.21 -41.68
C ALA A 37 -8.61 10.53 -41.35
N LEU A 38 -9.34 11.07 -40.37
CA LEU A 38 -10.71 10.67 -40.03
C LEU A 38 -11.71 11.47 -40.88
N ALA A 39 -12.58 10.74 -41.56
CA ALA A 39 -13.65 11.28 -42.39
C ALA A 39 -14.76 11.94 -41.54
N GLU A 40 -15.17 13.14 -41.94
CA GLU A 40 -16.28 13.89 -41.35
C GLU A 40 -17.63 13.28 -41.74
N SER A 41 -18.55 13.22 -40.78
CA SER A 41 -19.91 12.72 -40.95
C SER A 41 -20.88 13.87 -41.34
N PRO A 42 -21.90 13.60 -42.15
CA PRO A 42 -22.76 14.65 -42.72
C PRO A 42 -23.77 15.22 -41.71
N THR A 43 -23.96 16.53 -41.84
CA THR A 43 -24.88 17.39 -41.10
C THR A 43 -26.34 17.07 -41.38
N GLY A 44 -27.10 16.83 -40.30
CA GLY A 44 -28.54 16.61 -40.32
C GLY A 44 -29.34 17.92 -40.44
N VAL A 45 -30.38 17.84 -41.29
CA VAL A 45 -31.31 18.89 -41.73
C VAL A 45 -32.08 19.52 -40.56
N ARG A 46 -32.10 20.86 -40.51
CA ARG A 46 -32.83 21.68 -39.53
C ARG A 46 -34.19 22.08 -40.10
N THR A 47 -35.27 21.52 -39.55
CA THR A 47 -36.65 21.91 -39.87
C THR A 47 -36.98 23.26 -39.23
N LYS A 48 -37.42 24.20 -40.07
CA LYS A 48 -37.86 25.56 -39.71
C LYS A 48 -39.23 25.47 -39.02
N ARG A 49 -39.29 25.74 -37.71
CA ARG A 49 -40.55 25.92 -36.96
C ARG A 49 -40.92 27.40 -36.93
N GLU A 50 -42.18 27.67 -37.24
CA GLU A 50 -42.83 28.98 -37.19
C GLU A 50 -42.81 29.58 -35.77
N PRO A 51 -42.71 30.91 -35.62
CA PRO A 51 -42.80 31.57 -34.33
C PRO A 51 -44.27 31.75 -33.94
N GLN A 52 -44.66 31.22 -32.78
CA GLN A 52 -45.89 31.63 -32.10
C GLN A 52 -45.57 32.78 -31.14
N GLU A 53 -46.41 33.82 -31.14
CA GLU A 53 -46.40 34.91 -30.17
C GLU A 53 -46.67 34.36 -28.76
N GLU A 54 -45.68 34.48 -27.88
CA GLU A 54 -45.81 34.19 -26.45
C GLU A 54 -46.11 35.49 -25.68
N GLU A 55 -47.13 35.44 -24.83
CA GLU A 55 -47.50 36.47 -23.87
C GLU A 55 -46.37 36.75 -22.85
N PRO A 56 -46.31 37.98 -22.29
CA PRO A 56 -45.24 38.38 -21.37
C PRO A 56 -45.28 37.58 -20.06
N VAL A 57 -44.46 36.54 -19.98
CA VAL A 57 -44.17 35.78 -18.76
C VAL A 57 -43.39 36.65 -17.79
N GLU A 58 -43.99 36.89 -16.64
CA GLU A 58 -43.41 37.59 -15.49
C GLU A 58 -42.04 36.98 -15.13
N GLN A 59 -40.99 37.80 -15.23
CA GLN A 59 -39.60 37.42 -15.00
C GLN A 59 -39.37 37.05 -13.53
N ARG A 60 -39.65 35.80 -13.17
CA ARG A 60 -39.05 35.19 -11.98
C ARG A 60 -37.57 35.06 -12.23
N GLU A 61 -36.76 35.74 -11.40
CA GLU A 61 -35.31 35.57 -11.41
C GLU A 61 -34.97 34.09 -11.48
N PRO A 62 -34.12 33.66 -12.44
CA PRO A 62 -33.74 32.28 -12.54
C PRO A 62 -33.04 31.93 -11.24
N VAL A 63 -33.72 31.13 -10.40
CA VAL A 63 -33.11 30.45 -9.26
C VAL A 63 -31.93 29.71 -9.87
N GLN A 64 -30.72 30.26 -9.68
CA GLN A 64 -29.49 29.64 -10.10
C GLN A 64 -29.41 28.34 -9.33
N GLN A 65 -29.97 27.29 -9.92
CA GLN A 65 -29.66 25.92 -9.62
C GLN A 65 -28.17 25.81 -9.94
N ARG A 66 -27.35 26.16 -8.94
CA ARG A 66 -25.93 25.82 -8.91
C ARG A 66 -25.94 24.32 -9.10
N LYS A 67 -25.72 23.87 -10.34
CA LYS A 67 -25.41 22.49 -10.68
C LYS A 67 -24.28 22.17 -9.73
N ARG A 68 -24.61 21.47 -8.64
CA ARG A 68 -23.61 20.92 -7.73
C ARG A 68 -22.84 20.01 -8.64
N LEU A 69 -21.69 20.48 -9.12
CA LEU A 69 -20.73 19.65 -9.80
C LEU A 69 -20.40 18.59 -8.76
N ILE A 70 -21.07 17.45 -8.87
CA ILE A 70 -20.73 16.20 -8.20
C ILE A 70 -19.41 15.79 -8.87
N GLY A 71 -18.36 16.49 -8.49
CA GLY A 71 -17.03 16.38 -9.03
C GLY A 71 -16.09 16.06 -7.90
N PHE A 72 -15.09 15.26 -8.21
CA PHE A 72 -13.96 14.93 -7.34
C PHE A 72 -13.46 16.17 -6.58
N ALA A 73 -13.02 15.97 -5.33
CA ALA A 73 -12.49 17.03 -4.48
C ALA A 73 -11.55 17.96 -5.26
N ARG A 74 -11.81 19.28 -5.19
CA ARG A 74 -11.14 20.27 -6.05
C ARG A 74 -9.68 20.47 -5.65
N THR A 75 -9.38 20.26 -4.38
CA THR A 75 -8.03 20.34 -3.82
C THR A 75 -7.72 19.06 -3.02
N PRO A 76 -6.43 18.67 -2.93
CA PRO A 76 -6.02 17.59 -2.01
C PRO A 76 -6.50 17.84 -0.57
N GLU A 77 -6.56 19.09 -0.15
CA GLU A 77 -6.96 19.50 1.20
C GLU A 77 -8.43 19.19 1.47
N ASP A 78 -9.31 19.38 0.48
CA ASP A 78 -10.71 18.99 0.54
C ASP A 78 -10.87 17.46 0.63
N HIS A 79 -10.03 16.72 -0.08
CA HIS A 79 -10.08 15.26 -0.09
C HIS A 79 -9.62 14.66 1.24
N TYR A 80 -8.61 15.26 1.85
CA TYR A 80 -7.96 14.81 3.09
C TYR A 80 -8.28 15.72 4.26
N CYS A 81 -9.50 16.26 4.33
CA CYS A 81 -9.90 17.27 5.30
C CYS A 81 -9.62 16.90 6.76
N TRP A 82 -9.71 15.61 7.14
CA TRP A 82 -9.40 15.14 8.50
C TRP A 82 -7.91 15.12 8.81
N GLN A 83 -7.06 14.85 7.81
CA GLN A 83 -5.61 14.97 7.98
C GLN A 83 -5.22 16.43 8.08
N VAL A 84 -5.78 17.30 7.22
CA VAL A 84 -5.57 18.76 7.27
C VAL A 84 -6.00 19.35 8.60
N ALA A 85 -7.17 18.97 9.12
CA ALA A 85 -7.65 19.43 10.42
C ALA A 85 -6.68 19.08 11.56
N PHE A 86 -6.12 17.87 11.52
CA PHE A 86 -5.12 17.44 12.52
C PHE A 86 -3.78 18.17 12.34
N ILE A 87 -3.36 18.41 11.10
CA ILE A 87 -2.15 19.21 10.84
C ILE A 87 -2.33 20.62 11.40
N ASN A 88 -3.49 21.26 11.18
CA ASN A 88 -3.79 22.59 11.70
C ASN A 88 -3.81 22.64 13.25
N GLU A 89 -4.10 21.52 13.91
CA GLU A 89 -4.01 21.39 15.37
C GLU A 89 -2.54 21.24 15.83
N ALA A 90 -1.72 20.53 15.05
CA ALA A 90 -0.31 20.26 15.38
C ALA A 90 0.66 21.38 14.97
N VAL A 91 0.32 22.12 13.92
CA VAL A 91 1.13 23.17 13.28
C VAL A 91 0.21 24.32 12.89
N SER A 92 0.50 25.51 13.41
CA SER A 92 -0.30 26.71 13.13
C SER A 92 -0.30 27.02 11.63
N PRO A 93 -1.48 27.18 11.00
CA PRO A 93 -1.55 27.63 9.61
C PRO A 93 -1.14 29.12 9.50
N PRO A 94 -0.63 29.57 8.33
CA PRO A 94 -0.39 28.78 7.12
C PRO A 94 0.83 27.86 7.24
N TRP A 95 0.78 26.70 6.59
CA TRP A 95 1.89 25.77 6.47
C TRP A 95 1.98 25.23 5.04
N ARG A 96 3.18 24.81 4.64
CA ARG A 96 3.44 24.16 3.35
C ARG A 96 3.98 22.74 3.55
N ARG A 97 3.75 21.86 2.58
CA ARG A 97 4.29 20.49 2.59
C ARG A 97 5.73 20.51 2.12
N CYS A 98 6.63 19.86 2.85
CA CYS A 98 8.05 19.74 2.49
C CYS A 98 8.50 18.27 2.34
N PHE A 99 7.73 17.30 2.86
CA PHE A 99 8.09 15.89 2.79
C PHE A 99 6.86 14.98 2.75
N GLY A 100 6.92 13.85 2.04
CA GLY A 100 5.80 12.91 1.94
C GLY A 100 4.54 13.51 1.29
N GLY A 101 3.37 12.98 1.63
CA GLY A 101 2.10 13.46 1.08
C GLY A 101 0.87 12.93 1.79
N LEU A 102 -0.23 13.68 1.71
CA LEU A 102 -1.51 13.26 2.27
C LEU A 102 -1.97 11.92 1.65
N GLY A 103 -2.57 11.06 2.47
CA GLY A 103 -2.93 9.70 2.10
C GLY A 103 -1.77 8.68 2.00
N THR A 104 -0.52 9.05 2.30
CA THR A 104 0.62 8.11 2.32
C THR A 104 0.94 7.53 3.70
N GLY A 105 0.23 7.98 4.74
CA GLY A 105 0.45 7.58 6.14
C GLY A 105 1.33 8.55 6.92
N PHE A 106 2.05 9.47 6.26
CA PHE A 106 2.75 10.56 6.93
C PHE A 106 2.88 11.79 6.02
N VAL A 107 3.19 12.94 6.60
CA VAL A 107 3.52 14.18 5.87
C VAL A 107 4.46 15.04 6.72
N GLY A 108 5.48 15.61 6.10
CA GLY A 108 6.28 16.70 6.68
C GLY A 108 5.71 18.03 6.23
N VAL A 109 5.41 18.88 7.21
CA VAL A 109 4.89 20.23 7.00
C VAL A 109 5.76 21.25 7.72
N ARG A 110 5.85 22.43 7.14
CA ARG A 110 6.62 23.55 7.68
C ARG A 110 5.69 24.77 7.79
N PRO A 111 5.71 25.54 8.90
CA PRO A 111 5.05 26.84 8.95
C PRO A 111 5.52 27.72 7.79
N ASP A 112 4.61 28.45 7.16
CA ASP A 112 4.99 29.34 6.07
C ASP A 112 5.83 30.49 6.63
N ALA A 113 7.16 30.34 6.51
CA ALA A 113 8.08 31.43 6.80
C ALA A 113 7.93 32.51 5.71
N PRO A 114 8.09 33.80 6.06
CA PRO A 114 8.12 34.87 5.08
C PRO A 114 9.18 34.54 4.01
N ALA A 115 8.84 34.78 2.75
CA ALA A 115 9.38 34.20 1.50
C ALA A 115 10.89 34.40 1.19
N ASN A 116 11.75 34.62 2.19
CA ASN A 116 13.17 34.92 2.00
C ASN A 116 14.07 33.69 1.90
N GLU A 117 13.53 32.47 1.98
CA GLU A 117 14.33 31.26 1.77
C GLU A 117 14.17 30.75 0.34
N VAL A 118 15.24 30.93 -0.43
CA VAL A 118 15.39 30.45 -1.81
C VAL A 118 15.27 28.92 -1.81
N GLU A 119 14.22 28.40 -2.44
CA GLU A 119 14.05 26.97 -2.69
C GLU A 119 15.14 26.48 -3.66
N GLY A 120 16.26 26.01 -3.10
CA GLY A 120 17.30 25.30 -3.85
C GLY A 120 16.78 23.92 -4.25
N ALA A 121 16.18 23.81 -5.42
CA ALA A 121 15.71 22.55 -6.00
C ALA A 121 16.87 21.69 -6.55
N GLY A 122 17.84 21.35 -5.70
CA GLY A 122 18.86 20.35 -6.01
C GLY A 122 18.29 18.93 -5.84
N GLU A 123 18.56 18.02 -6.78
CA GLU A 123 18.16 16.60 -6.74
C GLU A 123 18.88 15.78 -5.64
N GLU A 124 19.45 16.43 -4.63
CA GLU A 124 20.09 15.73 -3.50
C GLU A 124 19.02 15.02 -2.66
N GLU A 125 19.47 14.04 -1.86
CA GLU A 125 18.58 13.22 -1.04
C GLU A 125 17.53 14.07 -0.31
N PRO A 126 16.30 13.57 -0.12
CA PRO A 126 15.23 14.34 0.49
C PRO A 126 15.56 14.62 1.96
N VAL A 127 16.28 15.71 2.20
CA VAL A 127 16.57 16.24 3.53
C VAL A 127 15.33 16.94 4.02
N VAL A 128 14.74 16.44 5.11
CA VAL A 128 13.61 17.10 5.75
C VAL A 128 14.14 18.29 6.54
N PRO A 129 13.67 19.53 6.27
CA PRO A 129 14.09 20.72 7.02
C PRO A 129 13.89 20.54 8.53
N LEU A 130 14.80 21.09 9.36
CA LEU A 130 14.73 20.92 10.81
C LEU A 130 13.52 21.62 11.46
N ASP A 131 13.07 22.70 10.84
CA ASP A 131 11.88 23.45 11.25
C ASP A 131 10.56 22.78 10.82
N ALA A 132 10.64 21.71 10.03
CA ALA A 132 9.48 20.92 9.67
C ALA A 132 8.98 20.09 10.86
N THR A 133 7.68 19.87 10.91
CA THR A 133 7.04 18.86 11.76
C THR A 133 6.60 17.70 10.89
N ILE A 134 7.07 16.49 11.20
CA ILE A 134 6.58 15.26 10.59
C ILE A 134 5.35 14.77 11.35
N VAL A 135 4.25 14.60 10.63
CA VAL A 135 2.99 14.09 11.15
C VAL A 135 2.77 12.68 10.62
N ILE A 136 2.74 11.69 11.51
CA ILE A 136 2.43 10.29 11.19
C ILE A 136 0.95 10.03 11.50
N PHE A 137 0.24 9.44 10.53
CA PHE A 137 -1.18 9.13 10.64
C PHE A 137 -1.39 7.63 10.79
N VAL A 138 -1.94 7.25 11.95
CA VAL A 138 -2.21 5.86 12.32
C VAL A 138 -3.72 5.65 12.38
N ASN A 139 -4.20 4.53 11.86
CA ASN A 139 -5.58 4.12 12.09
C ASN A 139 -5.59 3.17 13.29
N ALA A 140 -6.54 3.35 14.22
CA ALA A 140 -6.75 2.40 15.29
C ALA A 140 -6.99 0.98 14.72
N PRO A 141 -6.58 -0.10 15.41
CA PRO A 141 -6.77 -1.48 14.93
C PRO A 141 -8.23 -1.83 14.64
N ALA A 142 -9.15 -1.20 15.38
CA ALA A 142 -10.58 -1.32 15.22
C ALA A 142 -11.17 -0.49 14.07
N ALA A 143 -10.41 0.45 13.49
CA ALA A 143 -10.92 1.34 12.47
C ALA A 143 -11.24 0.59 11.18
N SER A 144 -12.32 1.02 10.51
CA SER A 144 -12.70 0.46 9.22
C SER A 144 -11.52 0.58 8.25
N LEU A 145 -11.13 -0.54 7.64
CA LEU A 145 -10.09 -0.55 6.63
C LEU A 145 -10.42 0.48 5.54
N GLN A 146 -9.52 1.41 5.30
CA GLN A 146 -9.72 2.42 4.29
C GLN A 146 -9.70 1.76 2.91
N THR A 147 -10.67 2.07 2.06
CA THR A 147 -10.69 1.62 0.68
C THR A 147 -10.34 2.77 -0.27
N ARG A 148 -9.35 2.60 -1.15
CA ARG A 148 -9.04 3.56 -2.21
C ARG A 148 -9.22 2.89 -3.57
N GLY A 149 -10.11 3.42 -4.41
CA GLY A 149 -10.43 2.81 -5.71
C GLY A 149 -10.94 1.37 -5.61
N GLY A 150 -11.71 1.06 -4.56
CA GLY A 150 -12.18 -0.30 -4.29
C GLY A 150 -11.07 -1.28 -3.89
N ARG A 151 -9.87 -0.81 -3.53
CA ARG A 151 -8.83 -1.62 -2.88
C ARG A 151 -8.83 -1.32 -1.40
N THR A 152 -9.03 -2.35 -0.60
CA THR A 152 -8.77 -2.29 0.84
C THR A 152 -7.29 -2.01 1.03
N ILE A 153 -6.97 -0.87 1.64
CA ILE A 153 -5.63 -0.58 2.11
C ILE A 153 -5.44 -1.49 3.32
N ASP A 154 -4.53 -2.45 3.18
CA ASP A 154 -4.20 -3.43 4.20
C ASP A 154 -3.99 -2.73 5.54
N GLY A 155 -4.63 -3.24 6.59
CA GLY A 155 -4.58 -2.63 7.91
C GLY A 155 -3.16 -2.75 8.43
N TYR A 156 -2.51 -1.62 8.70
CA TYR A 156 -1.25 -1.63 9.42
C TYR A 156 -1.51 -2.27 10.79
N LYS A 157 -0.71 -3.27 11.13
CA LYS A 157 -0.76 -3.95 12.43
C LYS A 157 0.03 -3.13 13.44
N ASP A 158 -0.30 -1.86 13.55
CA ASP A 158 0.37 -1.00 14.50
C ASP A 158 -0.03 -1.43 15.91
N ALA A 159 0.94 -1.55 16.80
CA ALA A 159 0.74 -2.07 18.15
C ALA A 159 1.22 -1.03 19.16
N LEU A 160 0.28 -0.46 19.92
CA LEU A 160 0.56 0.50 20.99
C LEU A 160 0.77 -0.25 22.30
N ASP A 161 1.97 -0.13 22.87
CA ASP A 161 2.26 -0.52 24.24
C ASP A 161 2.17 0.72 25.14
N ARG A 162 1.07 0.81 25.90
CA ARG A 162 0.83 1.92 26.84
C ARG A 162 1.85 1.95 27.98
N SER A 163 2.33 0.78 28.42
CA SER A 163 3.23 0.68 29.58
C SER A 163 4.62 1.21 29.23
N GLN A 164 5.13 0.82 28.06
CA GLN A 164 6.43 1.26 27.54
C GLN A 164 6.36 2.61 26.82
N ARG A 165 5.15 3.12 26.55
CA ARG A 165 4.90 4.31 25.72
C ARG A 165 5.56 4.15 24.35
N THR A 166 5.32 3.01 23.72
CA THR A 166 5.87 2.70 22.40
C THR A 166 4.78 2.31 21.41
N LEU A 167 5.02 2.60 20.13
CA LEU A 167 4.17 2.18 19.02
C LEU A 167 5.02 1.51 17.95
N GLU A 168 4.75 0.25 17.64
CA GLU A 168 5.26 -0.37 16.41
C GLU A 168 4.50 0.25 15.23
N TRP A 169 5.24 0.93 14.34
CA TRP A 169 4.73 1.58 13.15
C TRP A 169 5.36 0.97 11.90
N SER A 170 4.54 0.67 10.89
CA SER A 170 5.01 0.25 9.57
C SER A 170 4.88 1.38 8.56
N ALA A 171 5.96 1.65 7.82
CA ALA A 171 5.89 2.58 6.70
C ALA A 171 5.08 2.01 5.53
N GLN A 172 4.78 2.86 4.54
CA GLN A 172 4.08 2.42 3.34
C GLN A 172 4.92 1.43 2.52
N ARG A 173 4.29 0.40 1.97
CA ARG A 173 4.93 -0.63 1.09
C ARG A 173 5.65 -0.07 -0.15
N SER A 174 5.45 1.20 -0.48
CA SER A 174 6.21 1.87 -1.55
C SER A 174 7.63 2.26 -1.13
N ASP A 175 7.95 2.25 0.17
CA ASP A 175 9.28 2.55 0.70
C ASP A 175 10.22 1.33 0.59
N LYS A 176 10.47 0.89 -0.65
CA LYS A 176 11.18 -0.36 -0.95
C LYS A 176 12.63 -0.41 -0.47
N ASN A 177 13.24 0.75 -0.26
CA ASN A 177 14.65 0.90 0.08
C ASN A 177 14.84 1.53 1.46
N SER A 178 13.78 1.63 2.27
CA SER A 178 13.78 2.30 3.58
C SER A 178 14.18 3.79 3.55
N LYS A 179 14.25 4.42 2.38
CA LYS A 179 14.69 5.82 2.24
C LYS A 179 13.81 6.79 3.01
N ARG A 180 12.49 6.54 3.03
CA ARG A 180 11.56 7.44 3.72
C ARG A 180 11.64 7.28 5.23
N VAL A 181 11.64 6.03 5.72
CA VAL A 181 11.79 5.79 7.16
C VAL A 181 13.14 6.29 7.69
N GLU A 182 14.22 6.14 6.91
CA GLU A 182 15.56 6.62 7.27
C GLU A 182 15.62 8.15 7.28
N ALA A 183 14.96 8.84 6.33
CA ALA A 183 14.86 10.29 6.34
C ALA A 183 14.07 10.82 7.56
N ILE A 184 12.98 10.14 7.95
CA ILE A 184 12.22 10.47 9.17
C ILE A 184 13.09 10.28 10.42
N LEU A 185 13.81 9.16 10.50
CA LEU A 185 14.74 8.89 11.60
C LEU A 185 15.86 9.93 11.67
N ALA A 186 16.45 10.28 10.53
CA ALA A 186 17.47 11.32 10.46
C ALA A 186 16.90 12.66 10.94
N HIS A 187 15.71 13.06 10.49
CA HIS A 187 15.05 14.27 10.95
C HIS A 187 14.89 14.29 12.48
N GLN A 188 14.42 13.20 13.09
CA GLN A 188 14.31 13.08 14.55
C GLN A 188 15.66 13.23 15.26
N ARG A 189 16.72 12.59 14.75
CA ARG A 189 18.07 12.66 15.34
C ARG A 189 18.68 14.05 15.31
N HIS A 190 18.30 14.86 14.31
CA HIS A 190 18.72 16.27 14.23
C HIS A 190 17.81 17.21 15.05
N GLY A 191 16.94 16.68 15.91
CA GLY A 191 16.03 17.47 16.75
C GLY A 191 14.74 17.91 16.06
N GLY A 192 14.45 17.37 14.87
CA GLY A 192 13.21 17.60 14.16
C GLY A 192 12.00 17.01 14.91
N ARG A 193 10.86 17.68 14.80
CA ARG A 193 9.66 17.34 15.57
C ARG A 193 8.82 16.28 14.85
N ILE A 194 8.45 15.22 15.56
CA ILE A 194 7.56 14.18 15.03
C ILE A 194 6.34 13.98 15.95
N VAL A 195 5.14 14.07 15.38
CA VAL A 195 3.88 13.86 16.10
C VAL A 195 3.08 12.73 15.45
N VAL A 196 2.36 11.97 16.28
CA VAL A 196 1.52 10.86 15.81
C VAL A 196 0.05 11.19 16.05
N GLY A 197 -0.74 11.17 14.99
CA GLY A 197 -2.19 11.27 15.04
C GLY A 197 -2.85 9.91 14.86
N VAL A 198 -3.79 9.56 15.73
CA VAL A 198 -4.57 8.32 15.65
C VAL A 198 -6.00 8.62 15.25
N ARG A 199 -6.50 7.89 14.25
CA ARG A 199 -7.91 7.91 13.84
C ARG A 199 -8.67 6.78 14.52
N SER A 200 -9.66 7.15 15.30
CA SER A 200 -10.57 6.21 15.96
C SER A 200 -11.49 5.48 14.94
N PRO A 201 -12.08 4.32 15.29
CA PRO A 201 -13.08 3.66 14.46
C PRO A 201 -14.39 4.44 14.30
N THR A 202 -14.79 5.20 15.32
CA THR A 202 -16.11 5.86 15.36
C THR A 202 -16.08 7.27 14.79
N LYS A 203 -14.98 7.99 15.00
CA LYS A 203 -14.78 9.36 14.52
C LYS A 203 -13.84 9.38 13.33
N ARG A 204 -14.13 10.23 12.35
CA ARG A 204 -13.27 10.39 11.17
C ARG A 204 -12.02 11.23 11.44
N ASN A 205 -12.03 11.99 12.54
CA ASN A 205 -10.96 12.91 12.93
C ASN A 205 -9.80 12.15 13.57
N PHE A 206 -8.60 12.68 13.41
CA PHE A 206 -7.44 12.22 14.15
C PHE A 206 -7.38 12.90 15.52
N ARG A 207 -6.81 12.20 16.50
CA ARG A 207 -6.46 12.71 17.83
C ARG A 207 -4.96 12.55 18.04
N LEU A 208 -4.35 13.51 18.72
CA LEU A 208 -2.93 13.42 19.05
C LEU A 208 -2.71 12.23 19.98
N LEU A 209 -1.84 11.31 19.57
CA LEU A 209 -1.39 10.19 20.42
C LEU A 209 -0.21 10.62 21.29
N GLY A 210 0.72 11.39 20.71
CA GLY A 210 1.89 11.88 21.43
C GLY A 210 2.94 12.44 20.48
N GLU A 211 3.97 13.04 21.07
CA GLU A 211 5.18 13.48 20.40
C GLU A 211 6.26 12.40 20.56
N VAL A 212 6.93 12.05 19.47
CA VAL A 212 7.93 10.99 19.43
C VAL A 212 9.25 11.55 19.98
N SER A 213 9.71 10.99 21.10
CA SER A 213 10.99 11.35 21.70
C SER A 213 12.16 10.59 21.09
N GLN A 214 11.94 9.35 20.67
CA GLN A 214 12.95 8.48 20.04
C GLN A 214 12.29 7.58 19.00
N MET A 215 13.04 7.26 17.95
CA MET A 215 12.62 6.35 16.90
C MET A 215 13.72 5.33 16.62
N ASP A 216 13.36 4.06 16.60
CA ASP A 216 14.29 2.96 16.31
C ASP A 216 13.80 2.13 15.13
N ILE A 217 14.68 1.80 14.19
CA ILE A 217 14.32 0.92 13.06
C ILE A 217 14.36 -0.52 13.55
N LEU A 218 13.20 -1.14 13.64
CA LEU A 218 13.07 -2.57 13.95
C LEU A 218 13.41 -3.43 12.73
N GLN A 219 12.98 -2.97 11.55
CA GLN A 219 13.09 -3.73 10.33
C GLN A 219 13.25 -2.79 9.14
N ARG A 220 14.26 -3.06 8.31
CA ARG A 220 14.41 -2.41 7.01
C ARG A 220 13.53 -3.09 5.97
N ALA A 221 13.15 -2.33 4.95
CA ALA A 221 12.49 -2.88 3.77
C ALA A 221 13.36 -3.99 3.17
N SER A 222 12.75 -5.14 2.91
CA SER A 222 13.44 -6.31 2.39
C SER A 222 12.69 -6.90 1.20
N PHE A 223 13.44 -7.47 0.27
CA PHE A 223 12.88 -8.24 -0.84
C PHE A 223 12.69 -9.69 -0.39
N VAL A 224 11.45 -10.18 -0.47
CA VAL A 224 11.01 -11.39 0.25
C VAL A 224 11.26 -12.68 -0.55
N LEU A 225 11.72 -12.59 -1.80
CA LEU A 225 11.91 -13.74 -2.68
C LEU A 225 13.32 -14.32 -2.55
N ASN A 226 13.38 -15.65 -2.45
CA ASN A 226 14.63 -16.42 -2.45
C ASN A 226 14.90 -17.05 -3.81
N VAL A 227 16.17 -17.29 -4.13
CA VAL A 227 16.58 -18.02 -5.34
C VAL A 227 15.92 -19.40 -5.36
N GLY A 228 15.29 -19.72 -6.49
CA GLY A 228 14.50 -20.95 -6.67
C GLY A 228 13.00 -20.79 -6.36
N ASP A 229 12.56 -19.69 -5.74
CA ASP A 229 11.14 -19.48 -5.46
C ASP A 229 10.30 -19.49 -6.76
N HIS A 230 9.11 -20.08 -6.69
CA HIS A 230 8.11 -19.92 -7.74
C HIS A 230 7.49 -18.54 -7.64
N VAL A 231 7.40 -17.84 -8.77
CA VAL A 231 6.77 -16.53 -8.88
C VAL A 231 5.67 -16.56 -9.93
N ILE A 232 4.65 -15.73 -9.74
CA ILE A 232 3.52 -15.58 -10.64
C ILE A 232 3.70 -14.29 -11.44
N GLN A 233 3.68 -14.38 -12.76
CA GLN A 233 3.81 -13.27 -13.69
C GLN A 233 2.44 -12.93 -14.30
N GLU A 234 2.07 -11.65 -14.23
CA GLU A 234 0.97 -11.08 -15.02
C GLU A 234 1.45 -10.84 -16.46
N ARG A 235 0.90 -11.58 -17.45
CA ARG A 235 1.38 -11.45 -18.85
C ARG A 235 1.24 -10.03 -19.42
N GLY A 236 0.14 -9.34 -19.09
CA GLY A 236 -0.15 -8.00 -19.63
C GLY A 236 0.75 -6.89 -19.06
N THR A 237 1.06 -6.94 -17.76
CA THR A 237 1.80 -5.86 -17.07
C THR A 237 3.28 -6.21 -16.84
N ARG A 238 3.66 -7.47 -17.06
CA ARG A 238 4.96 -8.06 -16.67
C ARG A 238 5.28 -7.86 -15.18
N THR A 239 4.24 -7.76 -14.35
CA THR A 239 4.39 -7.68 -12.90
C THR A 239 4.53 -9.09 -12.33
N PHE A 240 5.53 -9.28 -11.47
CA PHE A 240 5.79 -10.53 -10.78
C PHE A 240 5.36 -10.45 -9.32
N HIS A 241 4.83 -11.57 -8.82
CA HIS A 241 4.25 -11.73 -7.50
C HIS A 241 4.84 -12.97 -6.82
N LYS A 242 5.19 -12.86 -5.54
CA LYS A 242 5.49 -14.04 -4.71
C LYS A 242 4.21 -14.84 -4.44
N ASN A 243 3.16 -14.13 -4.03
CA ASN A 243 1.80 -14.63 -3.87
C ASN A 243 0.82 -13.51 -4.27
N ILE A 244 -0.33 -13.87 -4.85
CA ILE A 244 -1.36 -12.87 -5.18
C ILE A 244 -2.28 -12.77 -3.97
N THR A 245 -2.22 -11.63 -3.27
CA THR A 245 -3.11 -11.28 -2.16
C THR A 245 -4.17 -10.28 -2.62
N ALA A 246 -5.17 -9.98 -1.77
CA ALA A 246 -6.16 -8.95 -2.07
C ALA A 246 -5.53 -7.57 -2.39
N ALA A 247 -4.41 -7.24 -1.74
CA ALA A 247 -3.65 -6.01 -1.99
C ALA A 247 -2.93 -6.00 -3.35
N CYS A 248 -2.70 -7.17 -3.97
CA CYS A 248 -2.09 -7.27 -5.29
C CYS A 248 -3.08 -6.95 -6.42
N LEU A 249 -4.39 -7.06 -6.18
CA LEU A 249 -5.43 -6.97 -7.20
C LEU A 249 -5.48 -5.59 -7.88
N ASN A 250 -4.87 -5.51 -9.06
CA ASN A 250 -4.94 -4.37 -9.95
C ASN A 250 -6.07 -4.52 -10.99
N ASN A 251 -6.31 -3.50 -11.82
CA ASN A 251 -7.37 -3.56 -12.84
C ASN A 251 -7.15 -4.70 -13.85
N GLY A 252 -5.88 -5.04 -14.14
CA GLY A 252 -5.54 -6.17 -14.99
C GLY A 252 -5.92 -7.50 -14.36
N LEU A 253 -5.50 -7.76 -13.12
CA LEU A 253 -5.89 -8.97 -12.40
C LEU A 253 -7.42 -9.09 -12.25
N ARG A 254 -8.11 -7.99 -11.98
CA ARG A 254 -9.58 -7.96 -11.91
C ARG A 254 -10.25 -8.20 -13.26
N GLY A 255 -9.60 -7.82 -14.34
CA GLY A 255 -10.06 -8.03 -15.72
C GLY A 255 -9.71 -9.41 -16.29
N GLY A 256 -9.11 -10.31 -15.51
CA GLY A 256 -8.78 -11.66 -15.98
C GLY A 256 -7.48 -11.77 -16.80
N VAL A 257 -6.46 -10.95 -16.50
CA VAL A 257 -5.14 -11.08 -17.14
C VAL A 257 -4.59 -12.49 -16.96
N ALA A 258 -4.07 -13.08 -18.06
CA ALA A 258 -3.42 -14.38 -18.03
C ALA A 258 -2.20 -14.40 -17.09
N LEU A 259 -2.12 -15.45 -16.27
CA LEU A 259 -1.05 -15.67 -15.31
C LEU A 259 -0.11 -16.76 -15.82
N THR A 260 1.19 -16.58 -15.63
CA THR A 260 2.21 -17.60 -15.86
C THR A 260 3.09 -17.78 -14.64
N THR A 261 3.63 -18.98 -14.45
CA THR A 261 4.61 -19.24 -13.39
C THR A 261 6.03 -19.16 -13.94
N ALA A 262 6.95 -18.61 -13.15
CA ALA A 262 8.39 -18.64 -13.43
C ALA A 262 9.17 -19.00 -12.15
N ARG A 263 10.48 -19.19 -12.27
CA ARG A 263 11.40 -19.36 -11.12
C ARG A 263 12.23 -18.10 -10.94
N TYR A 264 12.44 -17.67 -9.71
CA TYR A 264 13.36 -16.58 -9.39
C TYR A 264 14.81 -17.11 -9.34
N PRO A 265 15.83 -16.40 -9.88
CA PRO A 265 15.73 -15.14 -10.60
C PRO A 265 15.15 -15.30 -12.00
N VAL A 266 14.31 -14.35 -12.39
CA VAL A 266 13.75 -14.29 -13.76
C VAL A 266 14.73 -13.57 -14.68
N LYS A 267 14.85 -14.02 -15.93
CA LYS A 267 15.72 -13.38 -16.93
C LYS A 267 15.08 -12.08 -17.45
N GLY A 268 15.87 -11.02 -17.57
CA GLY A 268 15.44 -9.73 -18.14
C GLY A 268 14.88 -8.74 -17.11
N MET A 269 14.19 -7.71 -17.60
CA MET A 269 13.60 -6.66 -16.75
C MET A 269 12.33 -7.16 -16.08
N ALA A 270 12.35 -7.25 -14.76
CA ALA A 270 11.22 -7.70 -13.94
C ALA A 270 10.63 -6.56 -13.12
N LYS A 271 9.30 -6.38 -13.20
CA LYS A 271 8.58 -5.45 -12.32
C LYS A 271 8.02 -6.22 -11.14
N TRP A 272 8.55 -5.98 -9.94
CA TRP A 272 8.08 -6.69 -8.74
C TRP A 272 6.93 -5.95 -8.05
N CYS A 273 5.89 -6.69 -7.69
CA CYS A 273 4.75 -6.16 -6.96
C CYS A 273 5.17 -5.69 -5.56
N SER A 274 4.93 -4.41 -5.24
CA SER A 274 5.23 -3.85 -3.90
C SER A 274 4.37 -4.43 -2.78
N ALA A 275 3.24 -5.07 -3.11
CA ALA A 275 2.32 -5.59 -2.09
C ALA A 275 2.78 -6.94 -1.50
N CYS A 276 3.31 -7.84 -2.33
CA CYS A 276 3.65 -9.21 -1.93
C CYS A 276 5.15 -9.56 -2.02
N CYS A 277 5.93 -8.85 -2.84
CA CYS A 277 7.35 -9.17 -3.02
C CYS A 277 8.26 -8.40 -2.05
N TYR A 278 7.72 -7.42 -1.33
CA TYR A 278 8.47 -6.59 -0.40
C TYR A 278 7.82 -6.59 0.97
N GLU A 279 8.65 -6.63 1.98
CA GLU A 279 8.29 -6.34 3.35
C GLU A 279 8.51 -4.84 3.60
N ALA A 280 7.51 -4.18 4.17
CA ALA A 280 7.63 -2.76 4.48
C ALA A 280 8.57 -2.55 5.67
N PRO A 281 9.32 -1.43 5.71
CA PRO A 281 10.12 -1.14 6.88
C PRO A 281 9.24 -0.84 8.09
N LYS A 282 9.73 -1.24 9.26
CA LYS A 282 9.08 -1.02 10.54
C LYS A 282 9.98 -0.24 11.48
N ALA A 283 9.38 0.60 12.29
CA ALA A 283 10.05 1.35 13.34
C ALA A 283 9.26 1.29 14.64
N LEU A 284 9.98 1.38 15.76
CA LEU A 284 9.42 1.56 17.09
C LEU A 284 9.48 3.05 17.42
N LEU A 285 8.31 3.64 17.66
CA LEU A 285 8.19 5.04 18.06
C LEU A 285 8.06 5.10 19.57
N HIS A 286 8.98 5.78 20.25
CA HIS A 286 8.94 6.02 21.69
C HIS A 286 8.36 7.40 21.95
N PHE A 287 7.44 7.50 22.91
CA PHE A 287 6.80 8.77 23.28
C PHE A 287 7.28 9.24 24.65
N SER A 288 7.61 10.53 24.77
CA SER A 288 7.86 11.14 26.08
C SER A 288 6.59 11.09 26.94
N ARG A 289 5.45 11.43 26.32
CA ARG A 289 4.12 11.42 26.92
C ARG A 289 3.09 10.96 25.91
N LEU A 290 2.21 10.07 26.35
CA LEU A 290 0.99 9.71 25.63
C LEU A 290 -0.16 10.64 26.04
N CYS A 291 -0.92 11.09 25.04
CA CYS A 291 -2.16 11.83 25.24
C CYS A 291 -3.30 10.83 25.43
N GLU A 292 -4.02 10.94 26.56
CA GLU A 292 -5.11 10.03 26.91
C GLU A 292 -6.21 9.97 25.83
N ASP A 293 -6.52 11.11 25.18
CA ASP A 293 -7.49 11.16 24.07
C ASP A 293 -7.06 10.31 22.87
N GLY A 294 -5.78 10.32 22.52
CA GLY A 294 -5.23 9.51 21.43
C GLY A 294 -5.14 8.04 21.79
N VAL A 295 -4.78 7.71 23.03
CA VAL A 295 -4.79 6.34 23.57
C VAL A 295 -6.21 5.77 23.58
N ALA A 296 -7.19 6.56 24.04
CA ALA A 296 -8.60 6.19 24.02
C ALA A 296 -9.10 5.98 22.58
N ALA A 297 -8.69 6.84 21.64
CA ALA A 297 -9.00 6.68 20.22
C ALA A 297 -8.39 5.41 19.62
N PHE A 298 -7.18 5.03 20.03
CA PHE A 298 -6.48 3.83 19.55
C PHE A 298 -7.12 2.53 20.04
N HIS A 299 -7.48 2.46 21.33
CA HIS A 299 -8.07 1.27 21.93
C HIS A 299 -9.59 1.20 21.84
N GLN A 300 -10.24 2.21 21.26
CA GLN A 300 -11.68 2.19 21.10
C GLN A 300 -12.07 0.92 20.33
N PRO A 301 -12.94 0.06 20.89
CA PRO A 301 -13.37 -1.14 20.20
C PRO A 301 -14.01 -0.74 18.88
N ALA A 302 -13.98 -1.64 17.89
CA ALA A 302 -14.74 -1.44 16.67
C ALA A 302 -16.19 -1.35 17.12
N GLY A 303 -16.73 -0.12 17.17
CA GLY A 303 -18.11 0.10 17.52
C GLY A 303 -18.88 -0.79 16.59
N TRP A 304 -19.47 -1.85 17.13
CA TRP A 304 -19.98 -2.98 16.37
C TRP A 304 -21.20 -2.45 15.63
N LEU A 305 -20.92 -1.83 14.48
CA LEU A 305 -21.73 -0.86 13.73
C LEU A 305 -23.18 -0.97 14.13
N GLY A 306 -23.54 -0.28 15.23
CA GLY A 306 -24.69 -0.58 16.10
C GLY A 306 -25.74 -1.31 15.32
N LYS A 307 -25.61 -2.66 15.32
CA LYS A 307 -26.08 -3.61 14.29
C LYS A 307 -27.20 -2.99 13.49
N ARG A 308 -26.84 -2.18 12.45
CA ARG A 308 -27.69 -1.11 11.89
C ARG A 308 -29.10 -1.47 12.24
N GLU A 309 -29.60 -0.95 13.36
CA GLU A 309 -30.99 -1.12 13.68
C GLU A 309 -31.59 -0.34 12.52
N ASN A 310 -31.88 -1.07 11.45
CA ASN A 310 -33.12 -0.98 10.76
C ASN A 310 -34.13 -0.95 11.93
N LYS A 311 -34.32 0.22 12.53
CA LYS A 311 -35.61 0.87 12.48
C LYS A 311 -36.08 0.60 11.05
N VAL A 312 -36.65 -0.59 10.89
CA VAL A 312 -37.81 -0.81 10.07
C VAL A 312 -38.67 0.36 10.50
N LYS A 313 -38.52 1.45 9.77
CA LYS A 313 -39.52 2.49 9.75
C LYS A 313 -40.74 1.65 9.39
N MET A 314 -41.59 1.36 10.38
CA MET A 314 -42.93 0.89 10.13
C MET A 314 -43.54 2.01 9.29
N GLU A 315 -43.26 1.95 8.00
CA GLU A 315 -43.99 2.68 7.01
C GLU A 315 -45.40 2.08 7.14
N PRO A 316 -46.41 2.90 7.47
CA PRO A 316 -47.78 2.41 7.53
C PRO A 316 -48.06 1.72 6.19
N GLU A 317 -48.60 0.51 6.26
CA GLU A 317 -48.89 -0.36 5.11
C GLU A 317 -49.45 0.46 3.94
N SER A 318 -48.58 0.83 3.00
CA SER A 318 -49.06 1.28 1.70
C SER A 318 -49.45 0.01 0.94
N PRO A 319 -50.64 -0.01 0.32
CA PRO A 319 -51.11 -1.19 -0.39
C PRO A 319 -50.09 -1.56 -1.47
N ALA A 320 -49.68 -2.83 -1.44
CA ALA A 320 -48.63 -3.37 -2.30
C ALA A 320 -48.85 -2.93 -3.77
N PRO A 321 -47.86 -2.31 -4.43
CA PRO A 321 -47.99 -2.01 -5.85
C PRO A 321 -48.16 -3.32 -6.61
N ALA A 322 -49.24 -3.40 -7.39
CA ALA A 322 -49.57 -4.55 -8.22
C ALA A 322 -48.33 -5.02 -9.00
N LYS A 323 -47.94 -6.27 -8.78
CA LYS A 323 -46.84 -6.93 -9.50
C LYS A 323 -47.08 -6.75 -11.00
N ARG A 324 -46.36 -5.82 -11.65
CA ARG A 324 -46.20 -5.82 -13.10
C ARG A 324 -45.40 -7.07 -13.44
N LEU A 325 -46.12 -8.15 -13.77
CA LEU A 325 -45.59 -9.28 -14.51
C LEU A 325 -44.99 -8.71 -15.79
N ARG A 326 -43.66 -8.56 -15.83
CA ARG A 326 -42.95 -8.49 -17.11
C ARG A 326 -43.17 -9.83 -17.77
N ALA A 327 -44.13 -9.88 -18.67
CA ALA A 327 -44.31 -10.98 -19.60
C ALA A 327 -42.95 -11.23 -20.27
N LYS A 328 -42.42 -12.44 -20.04
CA LYS A 328 -41.39 -13.02 -20.90
C LYS A 328 -42.02 -13.14 -22.27
N THR A 329 -41.56 -12.35 -23.23
CA THR A 329 -41.75 -12.61 -24.66
C THR A 329 -41.28 -14.05 -24.93
N SER A 330 -42.15 -14.84 -25.54
CA SER A 330 -41.86 -16.20 -25.97
C SER A 330 -40.75 -16.22 -27.04
N PRO A 331 -39.95 -17.30 -27.12
CA PRO A 331 -38.93 -17.44 -28.14
C PRO A 331 -39.51 -18.21 -29.34
N ASP A 332 -40.16 -17.50 -30.25
CA ASP A 332 -40.49 -18.04 -31.58
C ASP A 332 -39.88 -17.12 -32.63
N GLU A 333 -38.67 -17.47 -33.06
CA GLU A 333 -38.16 -17.31 -34.44
C GLU A 333 -36.72 -17.84 -34.47
N VAL A 334 -36.60 -19.16 -34.61
CA VAL A 334 -35.35 -19.81 -35.02
C VAL A 334 -35.20 -19.55 -36.52
N ILE A 335 -34.45 -18.51 -36.88
CA ILE A 335 -33.95 -18.35 -38.25
C ILE A 335 -32.82 -19.36 -38.43
N VAL A 336 -33.15 -20.49 -39.04
CA VAL A 336 -32.19 -21.49 -39.53
C VAL A 336 -31.37 -20.84 -40.64
N LYS A 337 -30.17 -20.35 -40.31
CA LYS A 337 -29.17 -20.00 -41.30
C LYS A 337 -28.45 -21.29 -41.71
N VAL A 338 -28.84 -21.83 -42.86
CA VAL A 338 -28.17 -22.95 -43.53
C VAL A 338 -26.77 -22.47 -43.93
N GLU A 339 -25.75 -22.89 -43.20
CA GLU A 339 -24.36 -22.80 -43.65
C GLU A 339 -24.06 -23.95 -44.62
N GLN A 340 -23.62 -23.58 -45.83
CA GLN A 340 -23.08 -24.49 -46.81
C GLN A 340 -21.67 -24.96 -46.37
N PRO A 341 -21.31 -26.23 -46.59
CA PRO A 341 -19.98 -26.72 -46.27
C PRO A 341 -18.95 -26.17 -47.28
N GLN A 342 -18.03 -25.35 -46.79
CA GLN A 342 -16.79 -25.03 -47.50
C GLN A 342 -15.78 -26.16 -47.30
N GLN A 343 -15.65 -26.95 -48.35
CA GLN A 343 -14.49 -27.66 -48.87
C GLN A 343 -13.17 -27.48 -48.08
N GLU A 344 -12.76 -28.55 -47.41
CA GLU A 344 -11.44 -28.74 -46.84
C GLU A 344 -10.38 -28.74 -47.94
N VAL A 345 -9.39 -27.84 -47.81
CA VAL A 345 -8.13 -27.93 -48.54
C VAL A 345 -7.11 -28.50 -47.56
N SER A 346 -6.74 -29.75 -47.81
CA SER A 346 -5.59 -30.42 -47.21
C SER A 346 -4.31 -29.71 -47.60
N ASP A 347 -3.44 -29.44 -46.62
CA ASP A 347 -1.99 -29.62 -46.70
C ASP A 347 -1.35 -29.07 -45.42
N TYR A 348 -1.11 -29.95 -44.44
CA TYR A 348 -0.08 -29.70 -43.43
C TYR A 348 0.69 -30.98 -43.17
N THR A 349 1.97 -30.91 -43.54
CA THR A 349 2.96 -31.96 -43.42
C THR A 349 3.23 -32.28 -41.95
N GLY A 350 3.15 -33.57 -41.63
CA GLY A 350 3.45 -34.10 -40.31
C GLY A 350 4.93 -33.96 -39.98
N VAL A 351 5.20 -33.48 -38.77
CA VAL A 351 6.43 -33.79 -38.01
C VAL A 351 5.96 -34.32 -36.67
N THR A 352 5.64 -35.62 -36.64
CA THR A 352 5.56 -36.39 -35.40
C THR A 352 6.98 -36.79 -35.02
N GLN A 353 7.51 -36.18 -33.96
CA GLN A 353 8.68 -36.72 -33.26
C GLN A 353 8.22 -37.98 -32.52
N GLU A 354 8.66 -39.14 -33.03
CA GLU A 354 8.64 -40.39 -32.29
C GLU A 354 9.51 -40.23 -31.04
N LEU A 355 8.86 -40.24 -29.87
CA LEU A 355 9.54 -40.46 -28.60
C LEU A 355 9.92 -41.93 -28.55
N THR A 356 11.22 -42.20 -28.64
CA THR A 356 11.80 -43.54 -28.59
C THR A 356 11.48 -44.23 -27.27
N GLU A 357 11.14 -45.52 -27.34
CA GLU A 357 10.82 -46.38 -26.19
C GLU A 357 12.00 -46.52 -25.19
N GLU A 358 13.21 -46.11 -25.58
CA GLU A 358 14.41 -46.08 -24.72
C GLU A 358 14.29 -45.11 -23.54
N ALA A 359 13.62 -43.96 -23.70
CA ALA A 359 13.43 -43.01 -22.60
C ALA A 359 12.46 -43.56 -21.53
N ARG A 360 11.63 -44.54 -21.89
CA ARG A 360 10.64 -45.16 -21.00
C ARG A 360 11.22 -46.35 -20.23
N SER A 361 12.17 -47.08 -20.81
CA SER A 361 12.88 -48.16 -20.13
C SER A 361 13.91 -47.63 -19.12
N GLU A 362 14.55 -46.49 -19.40
CA GLU A 362 15.52 -45.86 -18.49
C GLU A 362 14.85 -45.30 -17.21
N ALA A 363 13.64 -44.75 -17.33
CA ALA A 363 12.85 -44.27 -16.18
C ALA A 363 12.37 -45.41 -15.26
N LEU A 364 12.13 -46.61 -15.82
CA LEU A 364 11.77 -47.81 -15.05
C LEU A 364 12.97 -48.44 -14.34
N ALA A 365 14.16 -48.38 -14.94
CA ALA A 365 15.41 -48.83 -14.30
C ALA A 365 15.85 -47.92 -13.14
N ALA A 366 15.48 -46.63 -13.18
CA ALA A 366 15.79 -45.66 -12.13
C ALA A 366 14.85 -45.71 -10.90
N GLY A 367 13.91 -46.66 -10.84
CA GLY A 367 13.00 -46.82 -9.69
C GLY A 367 11.96 -45.68 -9.52
N LEU A 368 11.75 -44.87 -10.56
CA LEU A 368 10.81 -43.75 -10.52
C LEU A 368 9.41 -44.23 -10.90
N VAL A 369 8.63 -44.63 -9.89
CA VAL A 369 7.21 -44.96 -10.07
C VAL A 369 6.40 -43.67 -10.22
N PRO A 370 5.59 -43.50 -11.28
CA PRO A 370 4.69 -42.36 -11.39
C PRO A 370 3.56 -42.49 -10.36
N VAL A 371 3.62 -41.68 -9.30
CA VAL A 371 2.55 -41.57 -8.31
C VAL A 371 1.36 -40.82 -8.93
N LYS A 372 0.33 -41.57 -9.33
CA LYS A 372 -1.00 -40.99 -9.59
C LYS A 372 -1.67 -40.67 -8.26
N SER A 373 -1.43 -39.46 -7.72
CA SER A 373 -2.22 -38.96 -6.58
C SER A 373 -3.48 -38.27 -7.07
N PHE A 374 -4.59 -39.00 -7.09
CA PHE A 374 -5.94 -38.42 -7.03
C PHE A 374 -6.23 -38.16 -5.55
N VAL A 375 -6.42 -36.89 -5.16
CA VAL A 375 -6.90 -36.52 -3.83
C VAL A 375 -8.29 -35.89 -3.97
N PRO A 376 -9.37 -36.52 -3.45
CA PRO A 376 -10.66 -35.87 -3.37
C PRO A 376 -10.65 -34.85 -2.23
N VAL A 377 -11.08 -33.62 -2.53
CA VAL A 377 -11.26 -32.56 -1.54
C VAL A 377 -12.43 -32.93 -0.62
N ARG A 378 -12.12 -33.37 0.61
CA ARG A 378 -13.08 -33.40 1.72
C ARG A 378 -12.82 -32.22 2.65
N SER A 379 -13.91 -31.52 2.95
CA SER A 379 -14.04 -30.38 3.87
C SER A 379 -13.33 -30.59 5.22
N PHE A 380 -12.47 -29.65 5.59
CA PHE A 380 -11.85 -29.60 6.91
C PHE A 380 -12.84 -29.10 7.97
N VAL A 381 -13.02 -29.92 9.02
CA VAL A 381 -13.59 -29.51 10.32
C VAL A 381 -12.41 -29.06 11.20
N PRO A 382 -12.49 -27.93 11.91
CA PRO A 382 -11.38 -27.48 12.75
C PRO A 382 -11.27 -28.34 14.00
N VAL A 383 -10.20 -29.15 14.08
CA VAL A 383 -9.78 -29.83 15.30
C VAL A 383 -8.99 -28.83 16.16
N LYS A 384 -9.49 -28.54 17.36
CA LYS A 384 -8.75 -27.81 18.39
C LYS A 384 -7.62 -28.69 18.91
N PHE A 385 -6.38 -28.33 18.61
CA PHE A 385 -5.21 -28.92 19.25
C PHE A 385 -5.00 -28.25 20.62
N PHE A 386 -5.13 -29.02 21.69
CA PHE A 386 -4.58 -28.65 23.00
C PHE A 386 -3.13 -29.13 23.05
N MET A 387 -2.19 -28.19 23.19
CA MET A 387 -0.80 -28.53 23.53
C MET A 387 -0.68 -28.61 25.05
N PRO A 388 -0.15 -29.71 25.61
CA PRO A 388 0.24 -29.74 27.01
C PRO A 388 1.57 -28.98 27.16
N VAL A 389 1.53 -27.87 27.89
CA VAL A 389 2.74 -27.16 28.36
C VAL A 389 3.24 -27.91 29.58
N LYS A 390 4.40 -28.58 29.47
CA LYS A 390 5.17 -29.01 30.64
C LYS A 390 5.86 -27.77 31.22
N SER A 391 5.39 -27.34 32.40
CA SER A 391 6.07 -26.36 33.23
C SER A 391 7.11 -27.09 34.09
N GLU A 392 8.37 -27.01 33.70
CA GLU A 392 9.49 -27.32 34.60
C GLU A 392 9.86 -26.01 35.31
N LEU A 393 9.49 -25.94 36.60
CA LEU A 393 9.95 -24.93 37.55
C LEU A 393 11.35 -25.33 38.04
N PRO A 394 12.36 -24.46 38.00
CA PRO A 394 13.54 -24.63 38.81
C PRO A 394 13.26 -24.17 40.24
N GLU A 395 13.56 -25.06 41.18
CA GLU A 395 13.61 -24.82 42.61
C GLU A 395 14.81 -23.93 43.00
N ASP A 396 14.61 -23.22 44.11
CA ASP A 396 15.56 -22.58 45.02
C ASP A 396 16.13 -21.17 44.74
N PRO A 397 15.87 -20.20 45.66
CA PRO A 397 16.58 -18.92 45.74
C PRO A 397 17.85 -19.03 46.61
N PRO A 398 18.95 -18.33 46.27
CA PRO A 398 20.09 -18.24 47.17
C PRO A 398 19.83 -17.26 48.32
N GLU A 399 20.39 -17.69 49.45
CA GLU A 399 20.40 -17.13 50.79
C GLU A 399 20.63 -15.61 50.91
N SER A 400 19.90 -15.08 51.88
CA SER A 400 20.17 -13.88 52.69
C SER A 400 21.61 -13.38 52.71
N MET A 401 21.82 -12.15 52.24
CA MET A 401 22.89 -11.29 52.73
C MET A 401 22.34 -10.28 53.76
N SER A 402 22.99 -10.28 54.92
CA SER A 402 22.79 -9.42 56.08
C SER A 402 23.03 -7.92 55.78
N PRO A 403 22.36 -7.01 56.51
CA PRO A 403 22.65 -5.59 56.44
C PRO A 403 23.85 -5.28 57.33
N GLU A 404 25.01 -5.00 56.72
CA GLU A 404 26.09 -4.32 57.42
C GLU A 404 25.81 -2.83 57.48
N THR A 405 25.91 -2.36 58.72
CA THR A 405 25.82 -1.00 59.22
C THR A 405 27.12 -0.25 58.91
N PHE A 406 27.03 0.87 58.21
CA PHE A 406 28.01 1.97 58.26
C PHE A 406 27.18 3.26 58.26
N ALA A 407 26.92 3.85 59.41
CA ALA A 407 27.82 4.75 60.15
C ALA A 407 28.05 6.05 59.37
N ASP A 408 27.52 7.11 59.96
CA ASP A 408 27.64 8.51 59.60
C ASP A 408 29.08 8.93 59.27
N ASP A 409 29.23 9.78 58.25
CA ASP A 409 30.34 10.73 58.19
C ASP A 409 29.85 12.08 57.65
N PRO A 410 29.75 13.12 58.51
CA PRO A 410 29.51 14.49 58.10
C PRO A 410 30.84 15.26 57.96
N LEU A 411 30.84 16.26 57.06
CA LEU A 411 31.84 17.33 56.85
C LEU A 411 32.98 17.06 55.85
N ALA A 412 32.94 17.80 54.73
CA ALA A 412 33.95 18.78 54.29
C ALA A 412 33.68 19.12 52.81
N ALA A 413 33.10 20.28 52.50
CA ALA A 413 33.85 21.47 52.10
C ALA A 413 34.78 21.23 50.89
N PHE A 414 34.27 21.48 49.68
CA PHE A 414 34.90 22.29 48.63
C PHE A 414 33.87 22.68 47.56
#